data_AF-A0A661BQL2-F1
#
_entry.id   AF-A0A661BQL2-F1
#
_cell.length_a   1.000
_cell.length_b   1.000
_cell.length_c   1.000
_cell.angle_alpha   90.00
_cell.angle_beta   90.00
_cell.angle_gamma   90.00
#
_symmetry.space_group_name_H-M   'P 1'
#
loop_
_entity.id
_entity.type
_entity.pdbx_description
1 polymer ?
#
loop_
_entity_poly.entity_id
_entity_poly.type
_entity_poly.pdbx_seq_one_letter_code
_entity_poly.pdbx_strand_id
1 'polypeptide(L)' 'MAQLRVETATYPDTGKVYAELYYPEDEVIPIAVTEPVFPSSEEAVIHANEMFDNWMSLLDEEFMK' A
#
# COMPACT_ATOMS: atom_id res chain seq x y z
N MET A 1 1.67 15.14 -8.10
CA MET A 1 0.88 13.95 -7.77
C MET A 1 1.06 13.69 -6.28
N ALA A 2 -0.01 13.41 -5.55
CA ALA A 2 0.13 13.00 -4.15
C ALA A 2 0.78 11.62 -4.13
N GLN A 3 1.86 11.46 -3.38
CA GLN A 3 2.53 10.17 -3.20
C GLN A 3 2.14 9.63 -1.84
N LEU A 4 1.57 8.42 -1.79
CA LEU A 4 1.24 7.78 -0.52
C LEU A 4 2.53 7.41 0.23
N ARG A 5 2.49 7.51 1.56
CA ARG A 5 3.56 6.99 2.42
C ARG A 5 3.36 5.48 2.53
N VAL A 6 4.34 4.69 2.12
CA VAL A 6 4.30 3.23 2.29
C VAL A 6 5.22 2.84 3.44
N GLU A 7 4.68 2.17 4.44
CA GLU A 7 5.46 1.56 5.51
C GLU A 7 5.36 0.03 5.41
N THR A 8 6.36 -0.69 5.95
CA THR A 8 6.35 -2.15 5.95
C THR A 8 6.57 -2.68 7.35
N ALA A 9 5.86 -3.74 7.68
CA ALA A 9 5.94 -4.40 8.97
C ALA A 9 6.00 -5.92 8.77
N THR A 10 6.65 -6.60 9.72
CA THR A 10 6.76 -8.06 9.72
C THR A 10 5.70 -8.65 10.62
N TYR A 11 4.91 -9.57 10.07
CA TYR A 11 3.90 -10.29 10.81
C TYR A 11 4.57 -11.32 11.73
N PRO A 12 4.31 -11.28 13.05
CA PRO A 12 5.07 -12.06 14.04
C PRO A 12 4.86 -13.57 13.91
N ASP A 13 3.67 -14.00 13.47
CA ASP A 13 3.34 -15.43 13.39
C ASP A 13 3.95 -16.14 12.18
N THR A 14 4.11 -15.42 11.06
CA THR A 14 4.54 -16.02 9.78
C THR A 14 5.93 -15.57 9.37
N GLY A 15 6.47 -14.51 9.99
CA GLY A 15 7.70 -13.84 9.56
C GLY A 15 7.57 -13.18 8.19
N LYS A 16 6.35 -13.08 7.65
CA LYS A 16 6.08 -12.45 6.35
C LYS A 16 5.91 -10.96 6.51
N VAL A 17 6.24 -10.24 5.46
CA VAL A 17 6.11 -8.79 5.42
C VAL A 17 4.76 -8.42 4.82
N TYR A 18 4.18 -7.34 5.31
CA TYR A 18 3.05 -6.65 4.72
C TYR A 18 3.38 -5.16 4.60
N ALA A 19 2.65 -4.45 3.74
CA ALA A 19 2.79 -3.03 3.53
C ALA A 19 1.51 -2.30 3.97
N GLU A 20 1.70 -1.14 4.56
CA GLU A 20 0.68 -0.23 5.05
C GLU A 20 0.75 1.06 4.23
N LEU A 21 -0.40 1.48 3.68
CA LEU A 21 -0.49 2.66 2.84
C LEU A 21 -1.09 3.85 3.61
N TYR A 22 -0.30 4.90 3.66
CA TYR A 22 -0.42 6.24 4.23
C TYR A 22 -0.95 7.31 3.30
N TYR A 23 -1.99 8.09 3.64
CA TYR A 23 -2.01 9.46 3.13
C TYR A 23 -0.78 10.22 3.67
N PRO A 24 -0.14 11.09 2.86
CA PRO A 24 1.09 11.76 3.26
C PRO A 24 0.90 12.76 4.43
N GLU A 25 -0.33 13.18 4.71
CA GLU A 25 -0.65 14.10 5.81
C GLU A 25 -0.81 13.35 7.14
N ASP A 26 0.32 12.97 7.76
CA ASP A 26 0.44 12.52 9.17
C ASP A 26 -0.64 11.54 9.68
N GLU A 27 -1.22 10.75 8.78
CA GLU A 27 -2.25 9.79 9.16
C GLU A 27 -1.62 8.64 9.93
N VAL A 28 -2.26 8.30 11.05
CA VAL A 28 -1.85 7.20 11.93
C VAL A 28 -2.52 5.90 11.50
N ILE A 29 -3.59 5.99 10.70
CA ILE A 29 -4.39 4.85 10.26
C ILE A 29 -4.07 4.57 8.79
N PRO A 30 -3.72 3.33 8.42
CA PRO A 30 -3.50 3.01 7.02
C PRO A 30 -4.83 2.99 6.26
N ILE A 31 -4.83 3.57 5.07
CA ILE A 31 -5.98 3.52 4.15
C ILE A 31 -6.12 2.15 3.48
N ALA A 32 -5.01 1.42 3.37
CA ALA A 32 -4.97 0.07 2.84
C ALA A 32 -3.80 -0.69 3.45
N VAL A 33 -3.97 -2.00 3.60
CA VAL A 33 -2.94 -2.91 4.10
C VAL A 33 -2.90 -4.12 3.18
N THR A 34 -1.71 -4.54 2.77
CA THR A 34 -1.53 -5.72 1.94
C THR A 34 -1.55 -6.99 2.78
N GLU A 35 -1.82 -8.15 2.17
CA GLU A 35 -1.75 -9.42 2.91
C GLU A 35 -0.31 -9.72 3.37
N PRO A 36 -0.10 -10.31 4.56
CA PRO A 36 1.23 -10.66 5.07
C PRO A 36 1.77 -11.94 4.39
N VAL A 37 2.04 -11.83 3.10
CA VAL A 37 2.52 -12.94 2.26
C VAL A 37 3.91 -12.69 1.68
N PHE A 38 4.40 -11.44 1.77
CA PHE A 38 5.65 -11.05 1.11
C PHE A 38 6.87 -11.59 1.87
N PRO A 39 7.92 -12.02 1.16
CA PRO A 39 9.16 -12.48 1.75
C PRO A 39 10.08 -11.33 2.19
N SER A 40 9.85 -10.09 1.72
CA SER A 40 10.68 -8.93 2.00
C SER A 40 9.89 -7.63 1.96
N SER A 41 10.42 -6.58 2.59
CA SER A 41 9.89 -5.21 2.52
C SER A 41 9.88 -4.65 1.11
N GLU A 42 10.88 -4.98 0.29
CA GLU A 42 10.97 -4.49 -1.08
C GLU A 42 9.81 -5.00 -1.94
N GLU A 43 9.50 -6.30 -1.86
CA GLU A 43 8.36 -6.87 -2.58
C GLU A 43 7.02 -6.29 -2.10
N ALA A 44 6.87 -6.09 -0.79
CA ALA A 44 5.67 -5.49 -0.22
C ALA A 44 5.45 -4.05 -0.70
N VAL A 45 6.52 -3.25 -0.83
CA VAL A 45 6.46 -1.88 -1.36
C VAL A 45 6.10 -1.87 -2.84
N ILE A 46 6.67 -2.76 -3.65
CA ILE A 46 6.35 -2.85 -5.08
C ILE A 46 4.85 -3.12 -5.26
N HIS A 47 4.30 -4.11 -4.55
CA HIS A 47 2.88 -4.42 -4.62
C HIS A 47 2.00 -3.29 -4.08
N ALA A 48 2.41 -2.60 -3.01
CA ALA A 48 1.69 -1.44 -2.50
C ALA A 48 1.60 -0.32 -3.56
N ASN A 49 2.68 -0.07 -4.30
CA ASN A 49 2.66 0.90 -5.39
C ASN A 49 1.75 0.45 -6.54
N GLU A 50 1.78 -0.83 -6.93
CA GLU A 50 0.87 -1.37 -7.96
C GLU A 50 -0.60 -1.24 -7.54
N MET A 51 -0.92 -1.47 -6.27
CA MET A 51 -2.25 -1.25 -5.73
C MET A 51 -2.67 0.22 -5.80
N PHE A 52 -1.75 1.14 -5.51
CA PHE A 52 -2.01 2.58 -5.62
C PHE A 52 -2.24 3.01 -7.07
N ASP A 53 -1.39 2.57 -8.00
CA ASP A 53 -1.52 2.90 -9.42
C ASP A 53 -2.85 2.35 -9.99
N ASN A 54 -3.22 1.12 -9.62
CA ASN A 54 -4.49 0.53 -10.01
C ASN A 54 -5.67 1.31 -9.42
N TRP A 55 -5.60 1.72 -8.14
CA TRP A 55 -6.65 2.52 -7.53
C TRP A 55 -6.80 3.90 -8.18
N MET A 56 -5.68 4.56 -8.51
CA MET A 56 -5.72 5.82 -9.25
C MET A 56 -6.32 5.66 -10.64
N SER A 57 -5.97 4.58 -11.36
CA SER A 57 -6.56 4.28 -12.66
C SER A 57 -8.08 4.09 -12.57
N LEU A 58 -8.57 3.40 -11.53
CA LEU A 58 -10.01 3.20 -11.33
C LEU A 58 -10.74 4.51 -10.99
N LEU A 59 -10.12 5.40 -10.21
CA LEU A 59 -10.68 6.72 -9.90
C LEU A 59 -10.75 7.62 -11.13
N ASP A 60 -9.72 7.60 -11.99
CA ASP A 60 -9.73 8.36 -13.25
C ASP A 60 -10.85 7.88 -14.19
N GLU A 61 -11.12 6.56 -14.24
CA GLU A 61 -12.21 6.01 -15.05
C GLU A 61 -13.61 6.36 -14.50
N GLU A 62 -13.79 6.39 -13.17
CA GLU A 62 -15.07 6.79 -12.56
C GLU A 62 -15.34 8.30 -12.67
N PHE A 63 -14.32 9.16 -12.62
CA PHE A 63 -14.49 10.61 -12.76
C PHE A 63 -14.68 11.09 -14.22
N MET A 64 -14.42 10.23 -15.21
CA MET A 64 -14.58 10.52 -16.65
C MET A 64 -15.92 10.04 -17.25
N LYS A 65 -16.85 9.53 -16.44
CA LYS A 65 -18.23 9.21 -16.84
C LYS A 65 -19.24 10.25 -16.38
#